data_AF-A0A0K8SRC0-F1
#
_entry.id   AF-A0A0K8SRC0-F1
#
_cell.length_a   1.000
_cell.length_b   1.000
_cell.length_c   1.000
_cell.angle_alpha   90.00
_cell.angle_beta   90.00
_cell.angle_gamma   90.00
#
_symmetry.space_group_name_H-M   'P 1'
#
loop_
_entity.id
_entity.type
_entity.pdbx_description
1 polymer ?
#
loop_
_entity_poly.entity_id
_entity_poly.type
_entity_poly.pdbx_seq_one_letter_code
_entity_poly.pdbx_strand_id
1 'polypeptide(L)'
;MAEIKTTTPQANEKSYILDSHKTTVLDQQVIDGVGVNDDTDNIFEDSKGATTGLGFASFNYINSIVGSGVIGIAFALHQAGFVLGMFLLAFVALVTDYSLVIMVRSAHISGSFSYQGLMEAAFGRAGFYLLTFLQFVYPFIAMVSYNVVV
;
A
#
# COMPACT_ATOMS: atom_id res chain seq x y z
N MET A 1 36.78 -41.97 36.79
CA MET A 1 37.26 -40.73 36.13
C MET A 1 36.48 -40.59 34.84
N ALA A 2 35.81 -39.46 34.67
CA ALA A 2 34.67 -39.27 33.77
C ALA A 2 35.01 -39.40 32.28
N GLU A 3 34.12 -40.08 31.55
CA GLU A 3 34.13 -40.27 30.11
C GLU A 3 33.86 -38.95 29.37
N ILE A 4 34.78 -38.60 28.48
CA ILE A 4 34.67 -37.48 27.54
C ILE A 4 33.76 -37.94 26.40
N LYS A 5 32.57 -37.34 26.29
CA LYS A 5 31.70 -37.54 25.14
C LYS A 5 31.84 -36.40 24.14
N THR A 6 32.47 -36.72 23.02
CA THR A 6 32.52 -36.00 21.76
C THR A 6 31.11 -35.74 21.23
N THR A 7 30.79 -34.52 20.78
CA THR A 7 29.73 -34.28 19.79
C THR A 7 30.09 -33.05 18.96
N THR A 8 30.54 -33.31 17.74
CA THR A 8 30.10 -32.70 16.48
C THR A 8 29.21 -31.46 16.64
N PRO A 9 29.48 -30.32 15.96
CA PRO A 9 28.51 -29.24 15.89
C PRO A 9 27.29 -29.74 15.12
N GLN A 10 26.30 -30.26 15.85
CA GLN A 10 24.97 -30.46 15.31
C GLN A 10 24.46 -29.07 14.92
N ALA A 11 24.42 -28.81 13.62
CA ALA A 11 23.52 -27.82 13.06
C ALA A 11 22.10 -28.26 13.41
N ASN A 12 21.65 -27.88 14.60
CA ASN A 12 20.28 -28.10 15.02
C ASN A 12 19.45 -26.97 14.45
N GLU A 13 18.27 -27.31 13.95
CA GLU A 13 17.35 -26.35 13.33
C GLU A 13 17.07 -25.17 14.25
N LYS A 14 17.18 -25.35 15.57
CA LYS A 14 16.95 -24.32 16.60
C LYS A 14 17.89 -23.12 16.50
N SER A 15 19.15 -23.27 16.08
CA SER A 15 20.04 -22.10 15.94
C SER A 15 19.69 -21.25 14.71
N TYR A 16 19.17 -21.87 13.64
CA TYR A 16 18.74 -21.18 12.43
C TYR A 16 17.46 -20.36 12.67
N ILE A 17 16.53 -20.91 13.46
CA ILE A 17 15.32 -20.18 13.88
C ILE A 17 15.65 -19.06 14.86
N LEU A 18 16.66 -19.22 15.71
CA LEU A 18 17.08 -18.17 16.65
C LEU A 18 17.72 -16.97 15.93
N ASP A 19 18.50 -17.19 14.87
CA ASP A 19 19.13 -16.10 14.11
C ASP A 19 18.14 -15.42 13.13
N SER A 20 17.25 -16.20 12.51
CA SER A 20 16.17 -15.69 11.67
C SER A 20 15.14 -14.89 12.49
N HIS A 21 14.80 -15.34 13.70
CA HIS A 21 13.94 -14.60 14.62
C HIS A 21 14.63 -13.34 15.15
N LYS A 22 15.95 -13.33 15.33
CA LYS A 22 16.70 -12.14 15.74
C LYS A 22 16.84 -11.11 14.62
N THR A 23 16.97 -11.54 13.37
CA THR A 23 17.03 -10.65 12.20
C THR A 23 15.64 -10.09 11.85
N THR A 24 14.58 -10.90 12.00
CA THR A 24 13.19 -10.46 11.80
C THR A 24 12.74 -9.47 12.87
N VAL A 25 13.10 -9.68 14.15
CA VAL A 25 12.79 -8.68 15.20
C VAL A 25 13.59 -7.40 15.06
N LEU A 26 14.79 -7.41 14.45
CA LEU A 26 15.52 -6.17 14.18
C LEU A 26 14.88 -5.37 13.03
N ASP A 27 14.35 -6.03 12.00
CA ASP A 27 13.63 -5.37 10.90
C ASP A 27 12.23 -4.88 11.35
N GLN A 28 11.53 -5.71 12.14
CA GLN A 28 10.23 -5.37 12.73
C GLN A 28 10.35 -4.25 13.78
N GLN A 29 11.43 -4.19 14.58
CA GLN A 29 11.65 -3.09 15.54
C GLN A 29 12.10 -1.76 14.91
N VAL A 30 12.64 -1.75 13.68
CA VAL A 30 12.87 -0.49 12.96
C VAL A 30 11.53 0.10 12.47
N ILE A 31 10.55 -0.75 12.14
CA ILE A 31 9.21 -0.31 11.75
C ILE A 31 8.34 0.02 12.99
N ASP A 32 8.43 -0.78 14.05
CA ASP A 32 7.71 -0.56 15.33
C ASP A 32 8.38 0.47 16.26
N GLY A 33 9.50 1.07 15.82
CA GLY A 33 10.13 2.24 16.49
C GLY A 33 9.29 3.51 16.44
N VAL A 34 8.18 3.51 15.69
CA VAL A 34 7.04 4.42 15.90
C VAL A 34 6.05 3.67 16.81
N GLY A 35 6.31 3.77 18.12
CA GLY A 35 5.88 2.82 19.14
C GLY A 35 4.42 2.34 19.14
N VAL A 36 4.28 1.01 19.20
CA VAL A 36 3.09 0.32 19.72
C VAL A 36 3.44 -0.19 21.12
N ASN A 37 2.76 0.35 22.13
CA ASN A 37 2.83 -0.17 23.49
C ASN A 37 1.92 -1.41 23.60
N ASP A 38 2.49 -2.48 24.16
CA ASP A 38 2.03 -3.86 24.11
C ASP A 38 1.16 -4.21 25.33
N ASP A 39 -0.15 -4.28 25.12
CA ASP A 39 -1.13 -5.05 25.91
C ASP A 39 -1.95 -5.91 24.92
N THR A 40 -1.24 -6.71 24.11
CA THR A 40 -1.75 -7.34 22.87
C THR A 40 -2.55 -8.64 23.07
N ASP A 41 -2.87 -9.01 24.31
CA ASP A 41 -3.50 -10.31 24.62
C ASP A 41 -5.03 -10.27 24.70
N ASN A 42 -5.66 -9.09 24.57
CA ASN A 42 -7.13 -8.93 24.44
C ASN A 42 -7.59 -8.56 23.02
N ILE A 43 -6.70 -8.58 22.03
CA ILE A 43 -6.94 -7.93 20.71
C ILE A 43 -7.70 -8.81 19.71
N PHE A 44 -7.80 -10.12 19.94
CA PHE A 44 -8.45 -11.05 18.99
C PHE A 44 -9.89 -11.47 19.35
N GLU A 45 -10.40 -11.12 20.54
CA GLU A 45 -11.78 -11.40 20.96
C GLU A 45 -12.70 -10.15 21.02
N ASP A 46 -12.27 -8.99 20.51
CA ASP A 46 -13.12 -7.80 20.31
C ASP A 46 -13.10 -7.24 18.88
N SER A 47 -12.76 -8.07 17.89
CA SER A 47 -12.71 -7.69 16.46
C SER A 47 -14.09 -7.49 15.80
N LYS A 48 -15.07 -6.96 16.54
CA LYS A 48 -16.28 -6.31 15.99
C LYS A 48 -16.20 -4.79 15.96
N GLY A 49 -15.09 -4.16 16.39
CA GLY A 49 -15.04 -2.71 16.55
C GLY A 49 -13.72 -2.00 16.28
N ALA A 50 -12.66 -2.68 15.83
CA ALA A 50 -11.39 -2.02 15.50
C ALA A 50 -11.49 -1.27 14.16
N THR A 51 -12.19 -0.13 14.14
CA THR A 51 -12.10 0.81 13.04
C THR A 51 -10.65 1.29 12.99
N THR A 52 -9.92 0.95 11.92
CA THR A 52 -8.64 1.59 11.63
C THR A 52 -8.86 3.09 11.69
N GLY A 53 -8.18 3.76 12.64
CA GLY A 53 -8.39 5.18 12.87
C GLY A 53 -8.26 5.97 11.57
N LEU A 54 -9.11 6.97 11.37
CA LEU A 54 -9.16 7.77 10.15
C LEU A 54 -7.77 8.30 9.75
N GLY A 55 -6.93 8.61 10.74
CA GLY A 55 -5.53 8.98 10.55
C GLY A 55 -4.69 7.88 9.90
N PHE A 56 -4.66 6.67 10.48
CA PHE A 56 -3.91 5.53 9.92
C PHE A 56 -4.35 5.15 8.50
N ALA A 57 -5.66 5.14 8.24
CA ALA A 57 -6.20 4.89 6.90
C ALA A 57 -5.76 5.97 5.90
N SER A 58 -5.79 7.25 6.31
CA SER A 58 -5.34 8.36 5.48
C SER A 58 -3.84 8.31 5.20
N PHE A 59 -3.01 7.96 6.19
CA PHE A 59 -1.56 7.81 6.00
C PHE A 59 -1.23 6.69 5.01
N ASN A 60 -1.92 5.55 5.08
CA ASN A 60 -1.72 4.46 4.11
C ASN A 60 -2.09 4.89 2.68
N TYR A 61 -3.20 5.63 2.55
CA TYR A 61 -3.62 6.20 1.26
C TYR A 61 -2.59 7.19 0.70
N ILE A 62 -2.07 8.10 1.52
CA ILE A 62 -1.03 9.07 1.12
C ILE A 62 0.24 8.35 0.69
N ASN A 63 0.71 7.34 1.44
CA ASN A 63 1.91 6.57 1.08
C ASN A 63 1.76 5.88 -0.28
N SER A 64 0.57 5.35 -0.58
CA SER A 64 0.27 4.73 -1.87
C SER A 64 0.35 5.72 -3.05
N ILE A 65 -0.13 6.96 -2.85
CA ILE A 65 -0.08 8.01 -3.88
C ILE A 65 1.33 8.58 -4.04
N VAL A 66 1.96 8.97 -2.93
CA VAL A 66 3.29 9.60 -2.95
C VAL A 66 4.32 8.63 -3.55
N GLY A 67 4.23 7.33 -3.25
CA GLY A 67 5.16 6.32 -3.73
C GLY A 67 5.35 6.35 -5.25
N SER A 68 4.28 6.12 -6.02
CA SER A 68 4.37 6.12 -7.49
C SER A 68 4.36 7.54 -8.10
N GLY A 69 3.76 8.52 -7.41
CA GLY A 69 3.58 9.88 -7.91
C GLY A 69 4.82 10.76 -7.84
N VAL A 70 5.72 10.55 -6.86
CA VAL A 70 6.87 11.46 -6.61
C VAL A 70 7.82 11.56 -7.80
N ILE A 71 8.09 10.43 -8.47
CA ILE A 71 8.97 10.39 -9.66
C ILE A 71 8.30 11.12 -10.83
N GLY A 72 7.00 10.90 -11.03
CA GLY A 72 6.23 11.54 -12.09
C GLY A 72 6.14 13.06 -11.92
N ILE A 73 5.93 13.54 -10.69
CA ILE A 73 5.88 14.96 -10.36
C ILE A 73 7.24 15.63 -10.61
N ALA A 74 8.34 15.01 -10.19
CA ALA A 74 9.68 15.54 -10.42
C ALA A 74 9.99 15.67 -11.92
N PHE A 75 9.63 14.66 -12.70
CA PHE A 75 9.80 14.65 -14.15
C PHE A 75 8.91 15.71 -14.84
N ALA A 76 7.62 15.79 -14.48
CA ALA A 76 6.69 16.76 -15.03
C ALA A 76 7.14 18.21 -14.74
N LEU A 77 7.63 18.50 -13.53
CA LEU A 77 8.12 19.82 -13.16
C LEU A 77 9.40 20.19 -13.93
N HIS A 78 10.30 19.22 -14.16
CA HIS A 78 11.51 19.43 -14.96
C HIS A 78 11.18 19.74 -16.43
N GLN A 79 10.22 19.03 -17.02
CA GLN A 79 9.89 19.17 -18.43
C GLN A 79 9.00 20.38 -18.75
N ALA A 80 8.11 20.76 -17.82
CA ALA A 80 7.18 21.88 -18.00
C ALA A 80 7.75 23.25 -17.56
N GLY A 81 8.84 23.26 -16.77
CA GLY A 81 9.39 24.45 -16.12
C GLY A 81 8.69 24.78 -14.80
N PHE A 82 9.37 25.51 -13.91
CA PHE A 82 8.94 25.67 -12.51
C PHE A 82 7.55 26.32 -12.34
N VAL A 83 7.31 27.46 -12.99
CA VAL A 83 6.06 28.23 -12.82
C VAL A 83 4.87 27.50 -13.43
N LEU A 84 5.02 27.02 -14.68
CA LEU A 84 3.96 26.33 -15.39
C LEU A 84 3.69 24.95 -14.77
N GLY A 85 4.73 24.22 -14.35
CA GLY A 85 4.57 22.96 -13.65
C GLY A 85 3.87 23.12 -12.29
N MET A 86 4.17 24.16 -11.50
CA MET A 86 3.42 24.44 -10.26
C MET A 86 1.93 24.70 -10.55
N PHE A 87 1.63 25.50 -11.57
CA PHE A 87 0.25 25.75 -11.99
C PHE A 87 -0.47 24.45 -12.43
N LEU A 88 0.19 23.59 -13.22
CA LEU A 88 -0.36 22.29 -13.61
C LEU A 88 -0.57 21.36 -12.41
N LEU A 89 0.37 21.34 -11.46
CA LEU A 89 0.21 20.58 -10.23
C LEU A 89 -1.00 21.04 -9.43
N ALA A 90 -1.18 22.35 -9.23
CA ALA A 90 -2.32 22.91 -8.53
C ALA A 90 -3.64 22.58 -9.26
N PHE A 91 -3.65 22.66 -10.59
CA PHE A 91 -4.81 22.29 -11.40
C PHE A 91 -5.16 20.80 -11.27
N VAL A 92 -4.18 19.90 -11.42
CA VAL A 92 -4.38 18.45 -11.27
C VAL A 92 -4.80 18.11 -9.85
N ALA A 93 -4.24 18.78 -8.83
CA ALA A 93 -4.65 18.59 -7.44
C ALA A 93 -6.13 18.95 -7.22
N LEU A 94 -6.60 20.08 -7.78
CA LEU A 94 -8.02 20.45 -7.73
C LEU A 94 -8.88 19.38 -8.41
N VAL A 95 -8.55 18.98 -9.64
CA VAL A 95 -9.30 17.94 -10.37
C VAL A 95 -9.33 16.61 -9.61
N THR A 96 -8.21 16.23 -8.99
CA THR A 96 -8.11 15.00 -8.21
C THR A 96 -8.97 15.07 -6.94
N ASP A 97 -8.95 16.18 -6.21
CA ASP A 97 -9.80 16.40 -5.03
C ASP A 97 -11.29 16.33 -5.39
N TYR A 98 -11.70 17.01 -6.47
CA TYR A 98 -13.07 16.92 -6.98
C TYR A 98 -13.46 15.48 -7.36
N SER A 99 -12.56 14.75 -8.02
CA SER A 99 -12.80 13.37 -8.43
C SER A 99 -12.99 12.44 -7.23
N LEU A 100 -12.17 12.61 -6.18
CA LEU A 100 -12.28 11.84 -4.94
C LEU A 100 -13.59 12.12 -4.21
N VAL A 101 -14.01 13.40 -4.13
CA VAL A 101 -15.31 13.76 -3.51
C VAL A 101 -16.47 13.11 -4.25
N ILE A 102 -16.46 13.13 -5.58
CA ILE A 102 -17.50 12.47 -6.39
C ILE A 102 -17.48 10.96 -6.13
N MET A 103 -16.30 10.34 -6.17
CA MET A 103 -16.15 8.90 -5.94
C MET A 103 -16.69 8.48 -4.56
N VAL A 104 -16.33 9.21 -3.51
CA VAL A 104 -16.78 8.92 -2.13
C VAL A 104 -18.30 9.08 -2.02
N ARG A 105 -18.87 10.15 -2.59
CA ARG A 105 -20.33 10.35 -2.61
C ARG A 105 -21.03 9.23 -3.37
N SER A 106 -20.51 8.85 -4.54
CA SER A 106 -21.05 7.76 -5.33
C SER A 106 -20.95 6.41 -4.60
N ALA A 107 -19.87 6.15 -3.85
CA ALA A 107 -19.71 4.94 -3.03
C ALA A 107 -20.75 4.86 -1.92
N HIS A 108 -21.06 6.00 -1.30
CA HIS A 108 -22.09 6.07 -0.27
C HIS A 108 -23.51 5.84 -0.84
N ILE A 109 -23.78 6.28 -2.06
CA ILE A 109 -25.09 6.08 -2.74
C ILE A 109 -25.22 4.64 -3.27
N SER A 110 -24.14 4.06 -3.81
CA SER A 110 -24.15 2.69 -4.35
C SER A 110 -24.13 1.59 -3.27
N GLY A 111 -23.74 1.94 -2.04
CA GLY A 111 -23.50 0.97 -0.96
C GLY A 111 -22.30 0.06 -1.21
N SER A 112 -21.50 0.33 -2.25
CA SER A 112 -20.33 -0.46 -2.65
C SER A 112 -19.06 0.38 -2.57
N PHE A 113 -18.13 -0.03 -1.70
CA PHE A 113 -16.84 0.65 -1.50
C PHE A 113 -15.71 0.13 -2.40
N SER A 114 -15.99 -0.87 -3.24
CA SER A 114 -15.05 -1.32 -4.26
C SER A 114 -15.21 -0.49 -5.54
N TYR A 115 -14.09 -0.19 -6.20
CA TYR A 115 -14.08 0.56 -7.47
C TYR A 115 -14.97 -0.12 -8.54
N GLN A 116 -14.91 -1.45 -8.62
CA GLN A 116 -15.70 -2.23 -9.59
C GLN A 116 -17.20 -2.20 -9.28
N GLY A 117 -17.59 -2.36 -8.00
CA GLY A 117 -18.98 -2.29 -7.58
C GLY A 117 -19.56 -0.89 -7.71
N LEU A 118 -18.74 0.14 -7.49
CA LEU A 118 -19.11 1.53 -7.73
C LEU A 118 -19.46 1.78 -9.21
N MET A 119 -18.64 1.27 -10.14
CA MET A 119 -18.92 1.38 -11.57
C MET A 119 -20.07 0.50 -12.03
N GLU A 120 -20.28 -0.65 -11.38
CA GLU A 120 -21.46 -1.48 -11.62
C GLU A 120 -22.76 -0.76 -11.24
N ALA A 121 -22.77 -0.05 -10.10
CA ALA A 121 -23.92 0.74 -9.70
C ALA A 121 -24.15 1.98 -10.58
N ALA A 122 -23.08 2.60 -11.08
CA ALA A 122 -23.17 3.81 -11.91
C ALA A 122 -23.54 3.53 -13.38
N PHE A 123 -22.99 2.47 -13.98
CA PHE A 123 -23.10 2.16 -15.41
C PHE A 123 -23.66 0.75 -15.70
N GLY A 124 -24.05 0.00 -14.68
CA GLY A 124 -24.47 -1.40 -14.79
C GLY A 124 -23.29 -2.36 -15.00
N ARG A 125 -23.59 -3.61 -15.34
CA ARG A 125 -22.60 -4.69 -15.54
C ARG A 125 -21.51 -4.36 -16.56
N ALA A 126 -21.82 -3.51 -17.54
CA ALA A 126 -20.84 -3.05 -18.53
C ALA A 126 -19.70 -2.24 -17.87
N GLY A 127 -20.02 -1.39 -16.90
CA GLY A 127 -19.05 -0.60 -16.15
C GLY A 127 -18.08 -1.46 -15.33
N PHE A 128 -18.58 -2.56 -14.76
CA PHE A 128 -17.77 -3.52 -14.01
C PHE A 128 -16.67 -4.15 -14.88
N TYR A 129 -17.05 -4.70 -16.04
CA TYR A 129 -16.10 -5.36 -16.95
C TYR A 129 -15.11 -4.36 -17.55
N LEU A 130 -15.59 -3.17 -17.95
CA LEU A 130 -14.74 -2.12 -18.49
C LEU A 130 -13.68 -1.70 -17.47
N LEU A 131 -14.09 -1.35 -16.25
CA LEU A 131 -13.15 -0.89 -15.22
C LEU A 131 -12.14 -1.98 -14.83
N THR A 132 -12.60 -3.22 -14.69
CA THR A 132 -11.70 -4.37 -14.41
C THR A 132 -10.66 -4.54 -15.51
N PHE A 133 -11.05 -4.37 -16.77
CA PHE A 133 -10.13 -4.40 -17.90
C PHE A 133 -9.14 -3.22 -17.87
N LEU A 134 -9.60 -1.99 -17.60
CA LEU A 134 -8.72 -0.82 -17.45
C LEU A 134 -7.70 -0.98 -16.31
N GLN A 135 -8.14 -1.51 -15.17
CA GLN A 135 -7.28 -1.77 -14.01
C GLN A 135 -6.18 -2.79 -14.35
N PHE A 136 -6.47 -3.77 -15.20
CA PHE A 136 -5.49 -4.74 -15.69
C PHE A 136 -4.52 -4.13 -16.71
N VAL A 137 -5.03 -3.29 -17.62
CA VAL A 137 -4.23 -2.67 -18.68
C VAL A 137 -3.22 -1.65 -18.10
N TYR A 138 -3.58 -0.93 -17.04
CA TYR A 138 -2.71 0.10 -16.43
C TYR A 138 -1.30 -0.42 -16.03
N PRO A 139 -1.15 -1.48 -15.21
CA PRO A 139 0.16 -2.07 -14.92
C PRO A 139 0.75 -2.82 -16.12
N PHE A 140 -0.07 -3.36 -17.02
CA PHE A 140 0.41 -4.00 -18.24
C PHE A 140 1.16 -3.01 -19.16
N ILE A 141 0.64 -1.79 -19.32
CA ILE A 141 1.33 -0.72 -20.06
C ILE A 141 2.67 -0.39 -19.41
N ALA A 142 2.76 -0.34 -18.08
CA ALA A 142 4.02 -0.12 -17.39
C ALA A 142 5.05 -1.23 -17.68
N MET A 143 4.61 -2.50 -17.70
CA MET A 143 5.47 -3.65 -18.05
C MET A 143 5.91 -3.62 -19.52
N VAL A 144 5.03 -3.23 -20.45
CA VAL A 144 5.39 -3.07 -21.87
C VAL A 144 6.34 -1.89 -22.05
N SER A 145 6.08 -0.75 -21.41
CA SER A 145 6.96 0.41 -21.45
C SER A 145 8.38 0.07 -20.98
N TYR A 146 8.50 -0.77 -19.96
CA TYR A 146 9.81 -1.25 -19.50
C TYR A 146 10.54 -2.06 -20.58
N ASN A 147 9.86 -2.98 -21.28
CA ASN A 147 10.43 -3.76 -22.38
C ASN A 147 10.82 -2.93 -23.62
N VAL A 148 10.32 -1.70 -23.77
CA VAL A 148 10.65 -0.81 -24.90
C VAL A 148 11.83 0.11 -24.57
N VAL A 149 12.02 0.44 -23.29
CA VAL A 149 13.09 1.33 -22.82
C VAL A 149 14.41 0.58 -22.60
N VAL A 150 14.34 -0.72 -22.26
CA VAL A 150 15.49 -1.64 -22.12
C VAL A 150 15.74 -2.37 -23.44
#